data_AF-A0A842SD12-F1
#
_entry.id   AF-A0A842SD12-F1
#
_cell.length_a   1.000
_cell.length_b   1.000
_cell.length_c   1.000
_cell.angle_alpha   90.00
_cell.angle_beta   90.00
_cell.angle_gamma   90.00
#
_symmetry.space_group_name_H-M   'P 1'
#
loop_
_entity.id
_entity.type
_entity.pdbx_description
1 polymer ?
#
loop_
_entity_poly.entity_id
_entity_poly.type
_entity_poly.pdbx_seq_one_letter_code
_entity_poly.pdbx_strand_id
1 'polypeptide(L)'
;MENIFFKYGIIIIGAVVIVLLISFSFNALKETIHLPEDKKESIIGEKITVIIELEELCMKCLKDKVDKDCYIKNIKTDEIITESDLTGDIVMPEDLSKGKNVVKIKSQNNICGIIKLD
;
A
#
# COMPACT_ATOMS: atom_id res chain seq x y z
N MET A 1 -25.55 39.37 -36.32
CA MET A 1 -25.07 37.98 -36.31
C MET A 1 -23.95 37.72 -35.29
N GLU A 2 -23.33 38.73 -34.67
CA GLU A 2 -22.19 38.56 -33.74
C GLU A 2 -22.54 37.92 -32.39
N ASN A 3 -23.73 38.20 -31.83
CA ASN A 3 -24.13 37.68 -30.52
C ASN A 3 -24.23 36.14 -30.44
N ILE A 4 -24.48 35.49 -31.57
CA ILE A 4 -24.64 34.03 -31.63
C ILE A 4 -23.27 33.35 -31.53
N PHE A 5 -22.26 33.87 -32.25
CA PHE A 5 -20.89 33.37 -32.19
C PHE A 5 -20.25 33.55 -30.81
N PHE A 6 -20.49 34.69 -30.16
CA PHE A 6 -20.00 34.94 -28.81
C PHE A 6 -20.61 33.97 -27.79
N LYS A 7 -21.92 33.70 -27.91
CA LYS A 7 -22.63 32.79 -27.00
C LYS A 7 -22.16 31.35 -27.14
N TYR A 8 -21.92 30.87 -28.37
CA TYR A 8 -21.37 29.52 -28.59
C TYR A 8 -19.89 29.43 -28.22
N GLY A 9 -19.09 30.48 -28.43
CA GLY A 9 -17.70 30.53 -28.02
C GLY A 9 -17.52 30.36 -26.50
N ILE A 10 -18.35 31.02 -25.70
CA ILE A 10 -18.34 30.89 -24.23
C ILE A 10 -18.69 29.47 -23.80
N ILE A 11 -19.66 28.83 -24.46
CA ILE A 11 -20.07 27.44 -24.14
C ILE A 11 -18.92 26.47 -24.42
N ILE A 12 -18.21 26.64 -25.54
CA ILE A 12 -17.07 25.78 -25.90
C ILE A 12 -15.93 25.94 -24.89
N ILE A 13 -15.58 27.18 -24.53
CA ILE A 13 -14.53 27.44 -23.54
C ILE A 13 -14.91 26.82 -22.18
N GLY A 14 -16.16 26.98 -21.75
CA GLY A 14 -16.66 26.37 -20.52
C GLY A 14 -16.54 24.84 -20.53
N ALA A 15 -16.88 24.19 -21.65
CA ALA A 15 -16.76 22.74 -21.80
C ALA A 15 -15.28 22.29 -21.73
N VAL A 16 -14.36 23.00 -22.38
CA VAL A 16 -12.93 22.69 -22.35
C VAL A 16 -12.36 22.79 -20.94
N VAL A 17 -12.73 23.84 -20.19
CA VAL A 17 -12.28 24.02 -18.79
C VAL A 17 -12.78 22.89 -17.89
N ILE A 18 -14.03 22.47 -18.05
CA ILE A 18 -14.60 21.36 -17.27
C ILE A 18 -13.85 20.05 -17.56
N VAL A 19 -13.57 19.75 -18.83
CA VAL A 19 -12.81 18.54 -19.22
C VAL A 19 -11.39 18.55 -18.63
N LEU A 20 -10.73 19.71 -18.60
CA LEU A 20 -9.41 19.87 -18.00
C LEU A 20 -9.44 19.66 -16.47
N LEU A 21 -10.43 20.23 -15.79
CA LEU A 21 -10.60 20.05 -14.34
C LEU A 21 -10.89 18.59 -13.97
N ILE A 22 -11.73 17.89 -14.75
CA ILE A 22 -12.01 16.47 -14.57
C ILE A 22 -10.74 15.65 -14.79
N SER A 23 -9.97 15.93 -15.85
CA SER A 23 -8.71 15.24 -16.13
C SER A 23 -7.68 15.46 -15.02
N PHE A 24 -7.57 16.69 -14.49
CA PHE A 24 -6.70 17.01 -13.36
C PHE A 24 -7.15 16.30 -12.08
N SER A 25 -8.46 16.26 -11.82
CA SER A 25 -9.02 15.54 -10.68
C SER A 25 -8.72 14.04 -10.77
N PHE A 26 -8.88 13.43 -11.95
CA PHE A 26 -8.54 12.01 -12.16
C PHE A 26 -7.03 11.73 -12.08
N ASN A 27 -6.18 12.63 -12.55
CA ASN A 27 -4.72 12.50 -12.39
C ASN A 27 -4.30 12.66 -10.91
N ALA A 28 -4.86 13.64 -10.20
CA ALA A 28 -4.64 13.81 -8.77
C ALA A 28 -5.20 12.62 -7.97
N LEU A 29 -6.34 12.04 -8.39
CA LEU A 29 -6.87 10.82 -7.80
C LEU A 29 -5.98 9.61 -8.11
N LYS A 30 -5.38 9.52 -9.30
CA LYS A 30 -4.38 8.49 -9.61
C LYS A 30 -3.12 8.60 -8.76
N GLU A 31 -2.69 9.82 -8.43
CA GLU A 31 -1.57 10.03 -7.50
C GLU A 31 -1.93 9.78 -6.04
N THR A 32 -3.20 9.91 -5.64
CA THR A 32 -3.63 9.74 -4.24
C THR A 32 -4.21 8.35 -3.95
N ILE A 33 -4.70 7.63 -4.95
CA ILE A 33 -5.03 6.19 -4.89
C ILE A 33 -3.78 5.38 -5.26
N HIS A 34 -2.67 5.70 -4.60
CA HIS A 34 -1.68 4.67 -4.34
C HIS A 34 -2.16 3.93 -3.09
N LEU A 35 -3.08 2.97 -3.25
CA LEU A 35 -2.87 1.75 -2.46
C LEU A 35 -1.43 1.32 -2.81
N PRO A 36 -0.54 1.19 -1.81
CA PRO A 36 0.85 0.87 -2.08
C PRO A 36 0.84 -0.41 -2.92
N GLU A 37 1.47 -0.31 -4.08
CA GLU A 37 1.45 -1.29 -5.16
C GLU A 37 1.22 -2.72 -4.64
N ASP A 38 0.19 -3.36 -5.21
CA ASP A 38 0.06 -4.81 -5.41
C ASP A 38 1.27 -5.41 -6.16
N LYS A 39 2.49 -4.96 -5.88
CA LYS A 39 3.68 -5.77 -6.03
C LYS A 39 3.57 -6.84 -4.96
N LYS A 40 2.84 -7.89 -5.34
CA LYS A 40 2.98 -9.28 -4.89
C LYS A 40 4.41 -9.77 -5.10
N GLU A 41 5.42 -8.98 -4.76
CA GLU A 41 6.77 -9.43 -4.56
C GLU A 41 6.68 -10.47 -3.46
N SER A 42 7.08 -11.67 -3.84
CA SER A 42 7.15 -12.79 -2.94
C SER A 42 8.50 -12.71 -2.23
N ILE A 43 8.45 -12.61 -0.90
CA ILE A 43 9.61 -12.83 -0.05
C ILE A 43 9.83 -14.34 -0.05
N ILE A 44 10.87 -14.81 -0.75
CA ILE A 44 11.20 -16.23 -0.87
C ILE A 44 12.61 -16.42 -0.34
N GLY A 45 12.76 -17.24 0.69
CA GLY A 45 14.09 -17.56 1.20
C GLY A 45 14.07 -18.38 2.48
N GLU A 46 15.26 -18.50 3.07
CA GLU A 46 15.43 -19.07 4.40
C GLU A 46 14.74 -18.20 5.46
N LYS A 47 14.39 -18.83 6.59
CA LYS A 47 13.72 -18.19 7.73
C LYS A 47 14.31 -16.82 8.08
N ILE A 48 15.63 -16.74 8.17
CA ILE A 48 16.37 -15.53 8.55
C ILE A 48 16.19 -14.42 7.51
N THR A 49 16.25 -14.75 6.22
CA THR A 49 16.05 -13.76 5.15
C THR A 49 14.66 -13.17 5.21
N VAL A 50 13.64 -14.00 5.43
CA VAL A 50 12.25 -13.56 5.56
C VAL A 50 12.06 -12.65 6.77
N ILE A 51 12.67 -12.99 7.92
CA ILE A 51 12.62 -12.19 9.14
C ILE A 51 13.22 -10.80 8.90
N ILE A 52 14.43 -10.73 8.34
CA ILE A 52 15.12 -9.46 8.07
C ILE A 52 14.26 -8.56 7.16
N GLU A 53 13.65 -9.14 6.13
CA GLU A 53 12.83 -8.38 5.19
C GLU A 53 11.51 -7.91 5.82
N LEU A 54 10.89 -8.73 6.68
CA LEU A 54 9.73 -8.34 7.48
C LEU A 54 10.04 -7.17 8.43
N GLU A 55 11.18 -7.22 9.12
CA GLU A 55 11.64 -6.15 10.02
C GLU A 55 11.87 -4.85 9.26
N GLU A 56 12.50 -4.92 8.08
CA GLU A 56 12.74 -3.75 7.24
C GLU A 56 11.42 -3.12 6.76
N LEU A 57 10.46 -3.94 6.34
CA LEU A 57 9.13 -3.48 5.95
C LEU A 57 8.37 -2.87 7.13
N CYS A 58 8.49 -3.45 8.32
CA CYS A 58 7.91 -2.89 9.54
C CYS A 58 8.50 -1.52 9.88
N MET A 59 9.83 -1.37 9.80
CA MET A 59 10.50 -0.09 10.05
C MET A 59 10.06 0.99 9.04
N LYS A 60 9.89 0.61 7.76
CA LYS A 60 9.34 1.51 6.73
C LYS A 60 7.88 1.88 7.02
N CYS A 61 7.09 0.92 7.48
CA CYS A 61 5.68 1.10 7.83
C CYS A 61 5.49 2.07 9.01
N LEU A 62 6.34 1.98 10.02
CA LEU A 62 6.30 2.81 11.23
C LEU A 62 6.82 4.25 11.03
N LYS A 63 7.53 4.54 9.94
CA LYS A 63 8.20 5.83 9.70
C LYS A 63 7.26 7.03 9.81
N ASP A 64 6.02 6.87 9.38
CA ASP A 64 5.03 7.96 9.33
C ASP A 64 4.18 8.09 10.60
N LYS A 65 4.32 7.19 11.59
CA LYS A 65 3.56 7.18 12.86
C LYS A 65 2.05 7.36 12.73
N VAL A 66 1.49 6.93 11.60
CA VAL A 66 0.06 6.96 11.31
C VAL A 66 -0.45 5.52 11.30
N ASP A 67 -1.64 5.31 11.83
CA ASP A 67 -2.33 4.03 11.73
C ASP A 67 -2.73 3.78 10.27
N LYS A 68 -2.13 2.77 9.64
CA LYS A 68 -2.38 2.45 8.23
C LYS A 68 -2.01 1.02 7.89
N ASP A 69 -2.72 0.47 6.91
CA ASP A 69 -2.27 -0.72 6.19
C ASP A 69 -1.09 -0.32 5.29
N CYS A 70 0.07 -0.95 5.49
CA CYS A 70 1.30 -0.57 4.81
C CYS A 70 1.59 -1.46 3.60
N TYR A 71 1.57 -2.79 3.79
CA TYR A 71 1.98 -3.73 2.75
C TYR A 71 1.16 -5.01 2.80
N ILE A 72 0.98 -5.64 1.64
CA ILE A 72 0.51 -7.03 1.52
C ILE A 72 1.57 -7.79 0.73
N LYS A 73 2.15 -8.84 1.32
CA LYS A 73 3.24 -9.61 0.73
C LYS A 73 2.95 -11.10 0.77
N ASN A 74 3.44 -11.81 -0.25
CA ASN A 74 3.45 -13.26 -0.23
C ASN A 74 4.78 -13.69 0.40
N ILE A 75 4.73 -14.47 1.46
CA ILE A 75 5.91 -15.00 2.13
C ILE A 75 5.99 -16.49 1.84
N LYS A 76 7.13 -16.95 1.33
CA LYS A 76 7.45 -18.36 1.24
C LYS A 76 8.68 -18.64 2.10
N THR A 77 8.47 -19.38 3.17
CA THR A 77 9.51 -19.82 4.10
C THR A 77 9.56 -21.33 4.17
N ASP A 78 10.77 -21.87 4.34
CA ASP A 78 11.00 -23.30 4.49
C ASP A 78 10.84 -23.79 5.94
N GLU A 79 10.68 -22.86 6.88
CA GLU A 79 10.50 -23.09 8.32
C GLU A 79 9.40 -22.21 8.90
N ILE A 80 8.94 -22.55 10.11
CA ILE A 80 7.95 -21.76 10.84
C ILE A 80 8.63 -20.50 11.41
N ILE A 81 8.00 -19.35 11.18
CA ILE A 81 8.38 -18.07 11.79
C ILE A 81 7.39 -17.79 12.91
N THR A 82 7.91 -17.55 14.10
CA THR A 82 7.16 -17.23 15.31
C THR A 82 7.41 -15.79 15.72
N GLU A 83 6.55 -15.23 16.57
CA GLU A 83 6.73 -13.87 17.09
C GLU A 83 8.08 -13.70 17.81
N SER A 84 8.54 -14.74 18.51
CA SER A 84 9.84 -14.73 19.19
C SER A 84 11.06 -14.65 18.26
N ASP A 85 10.88 -14.93 16.97
CA ASP A 85 11.96 -14.81 16.00
C ASP A 85 12.13 -13.36 15.49
N LEU A 86 11.16 -12.48 15.74
CA LEU A 86 11.14 -11.09 15.32
C LEU A 86 11.70 -10.20 16.43
N THR A 87 12.41 -9.14 16.06
CA THR A 87 12.93 -8.15 17.01
C THR A 87 12.17 -6.83 16.93
N GLY A 88 12.19 -6.07 18.04
CA GLY A 88 11.58 -4.73 18.13
C GLY A 88 10.10 -4.73 18.46
N ASP A 89 9.43 -3.59 18.23
CA ASP A 89 7.99 -3.39 18.45
C ASP A 89 7.16 -3.99 17.30
N ILE A 90 7.36 -5.29 17.03
CA ILE A 90 6.64 -6.06 16.01
C ILE A 90 5.78 -7.10 16.72
N VAL A 91 4.49 -7.11 16.41
CA VAL A 91 3.52 -8.06 16.96
C VAL A 91 3.00 -8.96 15.85
N MET A 92 3.04 -10.27 16.10
CA MET A 92 2.55 -11.28 15.16
C MET A 92 1.62 -12.25 15.92
N PRO A 93 0.28 -12.11 15.79
CA PRO A 93 -0.67 -12.88 16.57
C PRO A 93 -0.80 -14.35 16.11
N GLU A 94 -0.27 -14.70 14.94
CA GLU A 94 -0.30 -16.05 14.39
C GLU A 94 1.03 -16.41 13.72
N ASP A 95 1.53 -17.61 14.00
CA ASP A 95 2.77 -18.12 13.40
C ASP A 95 2.65 -18.27 11.87
N LEU A 96 3.71 -17.91 11.15
CA LEU A 96 3.80 -18.15 9.72
C LEU A 96 4.24 -19.59 9.49
N SER A 97 3.29 -20.43 9.10
CA SER A 97 3.53 -21.85 8.81
C SER A 97 4.54 -22.01 7.67
N LYS A 98 5.23 -23.15 7.63
CA LYS A 98 6.07 -23.51 6.47
C LYS A 98 5.25 -23.47 5.17
N GLY A 99 5.83 -22.92 4.11
CA GLY A 99 5.20 -22.80 2.80
C GLY A 99 4.81 -21.37 2.45
N LYS A 100 3.80 -21.22 1.60
CA LYS A 100 3.33 -19.92 1.12
C LYS A 100 2.26 -19.38 2.08
N ASN A 101 2.49 -18.20 2.63
CA ASN A 101 1.53 -17.43 3.42
C ASN A 101 1.36 -16.08 2.75
N VAL A 102 0.15 -15.51 2.81
CA VAL A 102 -0.05 -14.09 2.50
C VAL A 102 -0.05 -13.35 3.83
N VAL A 103 0.70 -12.28 3.93
CA VAL A 103 0.73 -11.45 5.14
C VAL A 103 0.38 -10.01 4.82
N LYS A 104 -0.31 -9.38 5.74
CA LYS A 104 -0.56 -7.94 5.78
C LYS A 104 0.26 -7.33 6.90
N ILE A 105 1.02 -6.29 6.56
CA ILE A 105 1.78 -5.49 7.50
C ILE A 105 1.03 -4.17 7.70
N LYS A 106 0.70 -3.86 8.95
CA LYS A 106 0.01 -2.63 9.35
C LYS A 106 0.75 -1.91 10.47
N SER A 107 0.66 -0.59 10.50
CA SER A 107 1.06 0.22 11.64
C SER A 107 -0.21 0.51 12.46
N GLN A 108 -0.19 0.18 13.75
CA GLN A 108 -1.29 0.48 14.67
C GLN A 108 -0.72 0.87 16.04
N ASN A 109 -1.11 2.02 16.58
CA ASN A 109 -0.60 2.54 17.86
C ASN A 109 0.93 2.63 17.92
N ASN A 110 1.58 2.99 16.80
CA ASN A 110 3.05 3.05 16.68
C ASN A 110 3.75 1.69 16.88
N ILE A 111 3.03 0.58 16.71
CA ILE A 111 3.52 -0.80 16.72
C ILE A 111 3.29 -1.40 15.32
N CYS A 112 4.23 -2.21 14.82
CA CYS A 112 4.04 -2.93 13.58
C CYS A 112 3.29 -4.24 13.83
N GLY A 113 2.13 -4.43 13.22
CA GLY A 113 1.38 -5.68 13.28
C GLY A 113 1.49 -6.47 11.97
N ILE A 114 1.85 -7.74 12.06
CA ILE A 114 1.85 -8.68 10.93
C ILE A 114 0.63 -9.60 11.09
N ILE A 115 -0.25 -9.65 10.09
CA ILE A 115 -1.46 -10.49 10.10
C ILE A 115 -1.38 -11.45 8.92
N LYS A 116 -1.59 -12.75 9.16
CA LYS A 116 -1.76 -13.73 8.09
C LYS A 116 -3.14 -13.57 7.42
N LEU A 117 -3.16 -13.55 6.10
CA LEU A 117 -4.38 -13.59 5.29
C LEU A 117 -4.48 -15.00 4.69
N ASP A 118 -5.54 -15.73 5.03
CA ASP A 118 -5.86 -17.06 4.48
C ASP A 118 -6.40 -17.00 3.05
#